data_AF-A0A8S9M2F2-F1
#
_entry.id   AF-A0A8S9M2F2-F1
#
_cell.length_a   1.000
_cell.length_b   1.000
_cell.length_c   1.000
_cell.angle_alpha   90.00
_cell.angle_beta   90.00
_cell.angle_gamma   90.00
#
_symmetry.space_group_name_H-M   'P 1'
#
loop_
_entity.id
_entity.type
_entity.pdbx_description
1 polymer ?
#
loop_
_entity_poly.entity_id
_entity_poly.type
_entity_poly.pdbx_seq_one_letter_code
_entity_poly.pdbx_strand_id
1 'polypeptide(L)'
;MHMHPFCPRVVREFISNKPFNDEGALIWGHVFQFTPSLINQLMMTPSVNHSFGWREVVLKQAISHLTGGQCSGWTGFSLNSLLTPFQVLYRVCELNWLPGSDTDSMMKNRLRLLYAVAKRKPIDFGHLVYDQVIEVTCKTDWDTNLIFPNLIYQLLMLQKEVPLLPGDEEP
;
A
#
# COMPACT_ATOMS: atom_id res chain seq x y z
N MET A 1 -17.87 4.05 7.38
CA MET A 1 -16.44 4.36 7.44
C MET A 1 -16.30 5.86 7.25
N HIS A 2 -16.20 6.61 8.34
CA HIS A 2 -15.98 8.06 8.26
C HIS A 2 -14.53 8.28 7.85
N MET A 3 -14.31 8.89 6.69
CA MET A 3 -12.98 9.35 6.30
C MET A 3 -12.64 10.49 7.27
N HIS A 4 -11.80 10.22 8.26
CA HIS A 4 -11.30 11.29 9.11
C HIS A 4 -10.41 12.18 8.25
N PRO A 5 -10.63 13.49 8.28
CA PRO A 5 -9.77 14.41 7.57
C PRO A 5 -8.33 14.32 8.12
N PHE A 6 -7.36 14.64 7.26
CA PHE A 6 -5.93 14.52 7.57
C PHE A 6 -5.22 15.84 7.28
N CYS A 7 -4.18 16.16 8.04
CA CYS A 7 -3.34 17.33 7.76
C CYS A 7 -2.29 16.97 6.69
N PRO A 8 -2.33 17.55 5.48
CA PRO A 8 -1.39 17.19 4.41
C PRO A 8 0.06 17.55 4.73
N ARG A 9 0.31 18.58 5.55
CA ARG A 9 1.65 19.00 5.96
C ARG A 9 2.33 17.93 6.82
N VAL A 10 1.61 17.39 7.81
CA VAL A 10 2.09 16.28 8.65
C VAL A 10 2.47 15.07 7.80
N VAL A 11 1.59 14.67 6.87
CA VAL A 11 1.83 13.50 6.03
C VAL A 11 3.03 13.74 5.09
N ARG A 12 3.18 14.94 4.53
CA ARG A 12 4.35 15.28 3.70
C ARG A 12 5.65 15.28 4.50
N GLU A 13 5.65 15.81 5.72
CA GLU A 13 6.81 15.79 6.61
C GLU A 13 7.20 14.34 6.95
N PHE A 14 6.21 13.51 7.28
CA PHE A 14 6.42 12.08 7.48
C PHE A 14 7.10 11.40 6.29
N ILE A 15 6.59 11.58 5.06
CA ILE A 15 7.17 10.95 3.85
C ILE A 15 8.56 11.53 3.53
N SER A 16 8.80 12.81 3.85
CA SER A 16 10.09 13.49 3.62
C SER A 16 11.19 13.04 4.58
N ASN A 17 10.83 12.47 5.74
CA ASN A 17 11.81 11.97 6.71
C ASN A 17 12.51 10.72 6.18
N LYS A 18 13.68 10.92 5.54
CA LYS A 18 14.59 9.85 5.11
C LYS A 18 15.79 9.70 6.05
N PRO A 19 16.24 8.47 6.29
CA PRO A 19 15.44 7.26 6.42
C PRO A 19 14.64 7.30 7.73
N PHE A 20 13.54 6.54 7.83
CA PHE A 20 13.11 6.08 9.15
C PHE A 20 14.31 5.30 9.70
N ASN A 21 14.98 5.81 10.71
CA ASN A 21 15.84 4.95 11.51
C ASN A 21 14.92 3.88 12.13
N ASP A 22 15.48 2.76 12.60
CA ASP A 22 14.71 1.73 13.32
C ASP A 22 13.93 2.29 14.54
N GLU A 23 14.16 3.57 14.86
CA GLU A 23 13.53 4.34 15.91
C GLU A 23 12.27 5.12 15.46
N GLY A 24 11.99 5.30 14.17
CA GLY A 24 10.76 5.93 13.66
C GLY A 24 10.95 7.20 12.82
N ALA A 25 9.88 8.00 12.68
CA ALA A 25 9.86 9.27 11.96
C ALA A 25 9.85 10.45 12.93
N LEU A 26 10.74 11.43 12.75
CA LEU A 26 10.75 12.65 13.55
C LEU A 26 9.81 13.70 12.96
N ILE A 27 8.66 13.92 13.56
CA ILE A 27 7.71 14.96 13.16
C ILE A 27 7.60 15.97 14.29
N TRP A 28 7.90 17.23 14.01
CA TRP A 28 7.82 18.33 14.99
C TRP A 28 8.42 18.00 16.37
N GLY A 29 9.63 17.42 16.36
CA GLY A 29 10.36 17.07 17.58
C GLY A 29 9.89 15.80 18.30
N HIS A 30 8.89 15.09 17.75
CA HIS A 30 8.37 13.84 18.29
C HIS A 30 8.69 12.68 17.37
N VAL A 31 9.16 11.58 17.96
CA VAL A 31 9.39 10.33 17.22
C VAL A 31 8.11 9.50 17.19
N PHE A 32 7.70 9.11 15.99
CA PHE A 32 6.54 8.26 15.72
C PHE A 32 6.97 6.96 15.07
N GLN A 33 6.46 5.85 15.57
CA GLN A 33 6.70 4.53 14.99
C GLN A 33 5.82 4.34 13.75
N PHE A 34 6.37 3.73 12.70
CA PHE A 34 5.62 3.28 11.55
C PHE A 34 6.03 1.85 11.25
N THR A 35 5.26 0.88 11.72
CA THR A 35 5.60 -0.54 11.62
C THR A 35 4.42 -1.35 11.07
N PRO A 36 4.67 -2.50 10.41
CA PRO A 36 3.62 -3.40 9.95
C PRO A 36 2.61 -3.76 11.05
N SER A 37 3.08 -4.01 12.28
CA SER A 37 2.23 -4.36 13.42
C SER A 37 1.26 -3.24 13.81
N LEU A 38 1.73 -1.99 13.84
CA LEU A 38 0.86 -0.84 14.14
C LEU A 38 -0.17 -0.60 13.02
N ILE A 39 0.22 -0.80 11.76
CA ILE A 39 -0.70 -0.71 10.63
C ILE A 39 -1.78 -1.80 10.76
N ASN A 40 -1.38 -3.03 11.06
CA ASN A 40 -2.33 -4.13 11.26
C ASN A 40 -3.29 -3.87 12.42
N GLN A 41 -2.79 -3.31 13.53
CA GLN A 41 -3.62 -2.92 14.67
C GLN A 41 -4.65 -1.84 14.27
N LEU A 42 -4.22 -0.77 13.60
CA LEU A 42 -5.11 0.31 13.15
C LEU A 42 -6.20 -0.20 12.20
N MET A 43 -5.81 -1.09 11.28
CA MET A 43 -6.70 -1.61 10.23
C MET A 43 -7.50 -2.84 10.68
N MET A 44 -7.31 -3.28 11.93
CA MET A 44 -7.92 -4.49 12.50
C MET A 44 -7.68 -5.74 11.64
N THR A 45 -6.50 -5.84 11.02
CA THR A 45 -6.09 -7.00 10.21
C THR A 45 -5.26 -7.98 11.05
N PRO A 46 -5.37 -9.29 10.79
CA PRO A 46 -4.62 -10.28 11.54
C PRO A 46 -3.12 -10.17 11.26
N SER A 47 -2.30 -10.34 12.29
CA SER A 47 -0.87 -10.57 12.13
C SER A 47 -0.62 -11.90 11.43
N VAL A 48 0.26 -11.93 10.45
CA VAL A 48 0.61 -13.15 9.71
C VAL A 48 2.05 -13.54 10.01
N ASN A 49 2.26 -14.68 10.69
CA ASN A 49 3.60 -15.14 11.05
C ASN A 49 4.52 -15.36 9.83
N HIS A 50 3.96 -15.85 8.72
CA HIS A 50 4.68 -16.10 7.48
C HIS A 50 3.89 -15.53 6.31
N SER A 51 4.14 -14.27 5.99
CA SER A 51 3.52 -13.61 4.83
C SER A 51 3.97 -14.30 3.54
N PHE A 52 3.03 -14.59 2.65
CA PHE A 52 3.34 -15.18 1.37
C PHE A 52 4.09 -14.18 0.48
N GLY A 53 5.23 -14.59 -0.08
CA GLY A 53 6.05 -13.81 -1.02
C GLY A 53 5.37 -13.59 -2.37
N TRP A 54 4.28 -12.82 -2.39
CA TRP A 54 3.46 -12.61 -3.58
C TRP A 54 4.24 -11.95 -4.73
N ARG A 55 5.25 -11.12 -4.45
CA ARG A 55 6.12 -10.50 -5.46
C ARG A 55 6.94 -11.52 -6.27
N GLU A 56 7.19 -12.70 -5.68
CA GLU A 56 7.96 -13.79 -6.29
C GLU A 56 7.11 -14.72 -7.16
N VAL A 57 5.79 -14.53 -7.17
CA VAL A 57 4.88 -15.31 -8.02
C VAL A 57 5.29 -15.18 -9.48
N VAL A 58 5.44 -16.34 -10.13
CA VAL A 58 5.71 -16.43 -11.56
C VAL A 58 4.55 -15.80 -12.32
N LEU A 59 4.81 -14.67 -13.00
CA LEU A 59 3.78 -13.87 -13.67
C LEU A 59 2.96 -14.70 -14.67
N LYS A 60 3.61 -15.61 -15.40
CA LYS A 60 2.96 -16.54 -16.33
C LYS A 60 1.85 -17.35 -15.66
N GLN A 61 2.14 -17.88 -14.47
CA GLN A 61 1.20 -18.67 -13.68
C GLN A 61 0.04 -17.81 -13.18
N ALA A 62 0.33 -16.59 -12.72
CA ALA A 62 -0.69 -15.65 -12.28
C ALA A 62 -1.68 -15.32 -13.42
N ILE A 63 -1.17 -14.92 -14.58
CA ILE A 63 -1.99 -14.56 -15.74
C ILE A 63 -2.83 -15.73 -16.23
N SER A 64 -2.21 -16.91 -16.39
CA SER A 64 -2.93 -18.11 -16.83
C SER A 64 -4.07 -18.45 -15.87
N HIS A 65 -3.85 -18.35 -14.55
CA HIS A 65 -4.89 -18.60 -13.57
C HIS A 65 -6.02 -17.55 -13.62
N LEU A 66 -5.69 -16.27 -13.65
CA LEU A 66 -6.65 -15.17 -13.59
C LEU A 66 -7.48 -15.00 -14.87
N THR A 67 -7.01 -15.54 -15.99
CA THR A 67 -7.71 -15.52 -17.29
C THR A 67 -8.40 -16.84 -17.62
N GLY A 68 -8.40 -17.82 -16.70
CA GLY A 68 -8.95 -19.15 -16.97
C GLY A 68 -8.22 -19.89 -18.10
N GLY A 69 -6.94 -19.58 -18.34
CA GLY A 69 -6.12 -20.18 -19.37
C GLY A 69 -6.14 -19.45 -20.73
N GLN A 70 -6.95 -18.40 -20.91
CA GLN A 70 -7.00 -17.66 -22.18
C GLN A 70 -5.67 -16.99 -22.54
N CYS A 71 -4.94 -16.47 -21.55
CA CYS A 71 -3.62 -15.90 -21.74
C CYS A 71 -2.55 -16.82 -21.17
N SER A 72 -1.52 -17.12 -21.97
CA SER A 72 -0.41 -17.97 -21.56
C SER A 72 0.75 -17.21 -20.92
N GLY A 73 0.68 -15.87 -20.82
CA GLY A 73 1.72 -15.00 -20.28
C GLY A 73 1.42 -13.52 -20.48
N TRP A 74 2.43 -12.65 -20.28
CA TRP A 74 2.28 -11.19 -20.42
C TRP A 74 2.05 -10.74 -21.86
N THR A 75 2.69 -11.39 -22.83
CA THR A 75 2.55 -11.04 -24.24
C THR A 75 1.11 -11.32 -24.71
N GLY A 76 0.42 -10.28 -25.19
CA GLY A 76 -0.98 -10.38 -25.60
C GLY A 76 -1.99 -10.39 -24.45
N PHE A 77 -1.54 -10.16 -23.20
CA PHE A 77 -2.44 -9.97 -22.07
C PHE A 77 -3.16 -8.62 -22.16
N SER A 78 -4.45 -8.63 -21.80
CA SER A 78 -5.26 -7.44 -21.56
C SER A 78 -6.06 -7.63 -20.28
N LEU A 79 -6.37 -6.53 -19.57
CA LEU A 79 -7.24 -6.58 -18.38
C LEU A 79 -8.63 -7.14 -18.71
N ASN A 80 -9.10 -6.97 -19.94
CA ASN A 80 -10.36 -7.53 -20.41
C ASN A 80 -10.34 -9.06 -20.51
N SER A 81 -9.16 -9.67 -20.59
CA SER A 81 -8.99 -11.13 -20.62
C SER A 81 -9.12 -11.77 -19.23
N LEU A 82 -9.14 -10.97 -18.16
CA LEU A 82 -9.37 -11.47 -16.80
C LEU A 82 -10.79 -12.01 -16.68
N LEU A 83 -10.98 -13.06 -15.88
CA LEU A 83 -12.31 -13.51 -15.49
C LEU A 83 -13.02 -12.39 -14.70
N THR A 84 -14.34 -12.27 -14.85
CA THR A 84 -15.14 -11.18 -14.28
C THR A 84 -14.85 -10.88 -12.79
N PRO A 85 -14.72 -11.88 -11.88
CA PRO A 85 -14.41 -11.59 -10.49
C PRO A 85 -13.06 -10.88 -10.31
N PHE A 86 -12.08 -11.21 -11.15
CA PHE A 86 -10.74 -10.66 -11.08
C PHE A 86 -10.63 -9.27 -11.74
N GLN A 87 -11.52 -8.93 -12.67
CA GLN A 87 -11.60 -7.55 -13.19
C GLN A 87 -12.03 -6.58 -12.09
N VAL A 88 -13.06 -6.94 -11.32
CA VAL A 88 -13.53 -6.14 -10.18
C VAL A 88 -12.45 -6.08 -9.09
N LEU A 89 -11.85 -7.22 -8.76
CA LEU A 89 -10.80 -7.29 -7.76
C LEU A 89 -9.56 -6.48 -8.16
N TYR A 90 -9.25 -6.41 -9.45
CA TYR A 90 -8.14 -5.59 -9.96
C TYR A 90 -8.37 -4.11 -9.66
N ARG A 91 -9.59 -3.60 -9.86
CA ARG A 91 -9.94 -2.20 -9.52
C ARG A 91 -9.84 -1.93 -8.02
N VAL A 92 -10.29 -2.87 -7.19
CA VAL A 92 -10.12 -2.74 -5.72
C VAL A 92 -8.64 -2.68 -5.37
N CYS A 93 -7.84 -3.56 -5.95
CA CYS A 93 -6.40 -3.63 -5.72
C CYS A 93 -5.69 -2.35 -6.15
N GLU A 94 -5.96 -1.86 -7.35
CA GLU A 94 -5.41 -0.63 -7.92
C GLU A 94 -5.69 0.61 -7.08
N LEU A 95 -6.84 0.68 -6.41
CA LEU A 95 -7.23 1.86 -5.64
C LEU A 95 -6.88 1.75 -4.15
N ASN A 96 -6.92 0.55 -3.56
CA ASN A 96 -6.91 0.38 -2.11
C ASN A 96 -5.75 -0.47 -1.58
N TRP A 97 -5.29 -1.46 -2.34
CA TRP A 97 -4.28 -2.40 -1.84
C TRP A 97 -2.89 -2.04 -2.35
N LEU A 98 -2.76 -1.83 -3.66
CA LEU A 98 -1.51 -1.52 -4.34
C LEU A 98 -1.70 -0.30 -5.28
N PRO A 99 -1.99 0.89 -4.70
CA PRO A 99 -2.07 2.14 -5.45
C PRO A 99 -0.73 2.51 -6.11
N GLY A 100 -0.84 3.21 -7.24
CA GLY A 100 0.32 3.68 -8.00
C GLY A 100 -0.02 3.92 -9.46
N SER A 101 0.93 4.50 -10.19
CA SER A 101 0.78 4.75 -11.62
C SER A 101 0.65 3.45 -12.42
N ASP A 102 -0.09 3.52 -13.52
CA ASP A 102 -0.34 2.39 -14.44
C ASP A 102 0.85 2.07 -15.32
N THR A 103 1.96 1.74 -14.67
CA THR A 103 3.16 1.20 -15.32
C THR A 103 3.05 -0.31 -15.46
N ASP A 104 3.71 -0.86 -16.48
CA ASP A 104 3.86 -2.31 -16.68
C ASP A 104 4.26 -3.05 -15.41
N SER A 105 5.21 -2.50 -14.66
CA SER A 105 5.71 -3.08 -13.41
C SER A 105 4.60 -3.16 -12.35
N MET A 106 3.84 -2.08 -12.18
CA MET A 106 2.75 -2.01 -11.21
C MET A 106 1.62 -2.97 -11.57
N MET A 107 1.22 -3.01 -12.85
CA MET A 107 0.22 -3.96 -13.34
C MET A 107 0.63 -5.41 -13.06
N LYS A 108 1.89 -5.76 -13.34
CA LYS A 108 2.43 -7.12 -13.06
C LYS A 108 2.37 -7.44 -11.57
N ASN A 109 2.70 -6.49 -10.70
CA ASN A 109 2.62 -6.68 -9.25
C ASN A 109 1.17 -6.85 -8.77
N ARG A 110 0.23 -6.05 -9.29
CA ARG A 110 -1.21 -6.22 -9.00
C ARG A 110 -1.69 -7.61 -9.39
N LEU A 111 -1.31 -8.12 -10.56
CA LEU A 111 -1.68 -9.48 -11.01
C LEU A 111 -1.11 -10.57 -10.10
N ARG A 112 0.14 -10.43 -9.65
CA ARG A 112 0.75 -11.36 -8.68
C ARG A 112 0.03 -11.36 -7.34
N LEU A 113 -0.34 -10.18 -6.84
CA LEU A 113 -1.11 -10.03 -5.61
C LEU A 113 -2.51 -10.64 -5.74
N LEU A 114 -3.21 -10.36 -6.84
CA LEU A 114 -4.51 -10.96 -7.15
C LEU A 114 -4.43 -12.49 -7.20
N TYR A 115 -3.39 -13.04 -7.79
CA TYR A 115 -3.17 -14.49 -7.80
C TYR A 115 -3.02 -15.05 -6.38
N ALA A 116 -2.22 -14.39 -5.52
CA ALA A 116 -2.06 -14.82 -4.14
C ALA A 116 -3.39 -14.78 -3.37
N VAL A 117 -4.20 -13.73 -3.56
CA VAL A 117 -5.56 -13.62 -2.99
C VAL A 117 -6.48 -14.72 -3.52
N ALA A 118 -6.49 -14.98 -4.83
CA ALA A 118 -7.29 -16.03 -5.45
C ALA A 118 -6.92 -17.43 -4.91
N LYS A 119 -5.64 -17.65 -4.60
CA LYS A 119 -5.12 -18.87 -3.97
C LYS A 119 -5.26 -18.89 -2.45
N ARG A 120 -5.92 -17.91 -1.85
CA ARG A 120 -6.12 -17.76 -0.40
C ARG A 120 -4.81 -17.84 0.37
N LYS A 121 -3.73 -17.30 -0.20
CA LYS A 121 -2.44 -17.24 0.47
C LYS A 121 -2.50 -16.18 1.57
N PRO A 122 -1.91 -16.44 2.74
CA PRO A 122 -1.87 -15.46 3.82
C PRO A 122 -0.93 -14.32 3.41
N ILE A 123 -1.43 -13.08 3.47
CA ILE A 123 -0.66 -11.87 3.14
C ILE A 123 -0.80 -10.93 4.32
N ASP A 124 0.33 -10.50 4.86
CA ASP A 124 0.34 -9.49 5.91
C ASP A 124 0.04 -8.11 5.29
N PHE A 125 -1.10 -7.54 5.67
CA PHE A 125 -1.55 -6.25 5.14
C PHE A 125 -0.63 -5.10 5.59
N GLY A 126 -0.21 -5.12 6.86
CA GLY A 126 0.71 -4.14 7.43
C GLY A 126 2.03 -4.08 6.68
N HIS A 127 2.62 -5.23 6.35
CA HIS A 127 3.85 -5.27 5.54
C HIS A 127 3.60 -4.78 4.12
N LEU A 128 2.46 -5.15 3.52
CA LEU A 128 2.10 -4.71 2.18
C LEU A 128 1.97 -3.18 2.09
N VAL A 129 1.38 -2.53 3.09
CA VAL A 129 1.30 -1.05 3.17
C VAL A 129 2.65 -0.44 3.50
N TYR A 130 3.36 -1.01 4.48
CA TYR A 130 4.68 -0.55 4.90
C TYR A 130 5.65 -0.47 3.73
N ASP A 131 5.80 -1.56 2.98
CA ASP A 131 6.70 -1.63 1.82
C ASP A 131 6.40 -0.52 0.80
N GLN A 132 5.12 -0.24 0.54
CA GLN A 132 4.72 0.81 -0.41
C GLN A 132 5.09 2.20 0.07
N VAL A 133 4.86 2.48 1.36
CA VAL A 133 5.22 3.78 1.95
C VAL A 133 6.73 3.96 1.94
N ILE A 134 7.50 2.94 2.33
CA ILE A 134 8.97 2.99 2.26
C ILE A 134 9.45 3.20 0.82
N GLU A 135 8.91 2.46 -0.15
CA GLU A 135 9.25 2.64 -1.58
C GLU A 135 8.97 4.07 -2.08
N VAL A 136 7.89 4.71 -1.63
CA VAL A 136 7.59 6.11 -1.95
C VAL A 136 8.57 7.04 -1.27
N THR A 137 8.82 6.86 0.02
CA THR A 137 9.77 7.73 0.74
C THR A 137 11.09 7.73 0.01
N CYS A 138 11.61 6.59 -0.46
CA CYS A 138 12.87 6.48 -1.19
C CYS A 138 12.95 7.27 -2.51
N LYS A 139 11.81 7.62 -3.15
CA LYS A 139 11.80 8.40 -4.39
C LYS A 139 12.18 9.86 -4.14
N THR A 140 12.71 10.55 -5.15
CA THR A 140 13.15 11.96 -5.08
C THR A 140 12.16 12.92 -5.74
N ASP A 141 11.08 12.40 -6.34
CA ASP A 141 10.10 13.18 -7.08
C ASP A 141 8.84 13.38 -6.22
N TRP A 142 8.79 14.52 -5.53
CA TRP A 142 7.82 14.86 -4.49
C TRP A 142 6.49 15.42 -5.03
N ASP A 143 6.36 15.54 -6.35
CA ASP A 143 5.14 16.04 -7.02
C ASP A 143 4.05 14.96 -7.14
N THR A 144 4.26 13.78 -6.54
CA THR A 144 3.35 12.64 -6.64
C THR A 144 2.37 12.56 -5.46
N ASN A 145 1.13 12.18 -5.80
CA ASN A 145 0.03 11.96 -4.86
C ASN A 145 0.49 11.20 -3.60
N LEU A 146 0.10 11.70 -2.42
CA LEU A 146 0.34 11.04 -1.14
C LEU A 146 -0.27 9.63 -1.17
N ILE A 147 0.55 8.61 -0.91
CA ILE A 147 0.07 7.23 -0.77
C ILE A 147 -0.41 7.02 0.67
N PHE A 148 -1.64 6.50 0.82
CA PHE A 148 -2.30 6.22 2.10
C PHE A 148 -2.32 7.38 3.12
N PRO A 149 -2.67 8.63 2.73
CA PRO A 149 -2.52 9.79 3.61
C PRO A 149 -3.32 9.68 4.92
N ASN A 150 -4.56 9.19 4.83
CA ASN A 150 -5.41 8.98 6.01
C ASN A 150 -4.85 7.93 6.97
N LEU A 151 -4.32 6.83 6.43
CA LEU A 151 -3.75 5.76 7.25
C LEU A 151 -2.51 6.27 7.98
N ILE A 152 -1.62 6.96 7.27
CA ILE A 152 -0.43 7.57 7.88
C ILE A 152 -0.86 8.50 9.01
N TYR A 153 -1.74 9.47 8.73
CA TYR A 153 -2.16 10.44 9.73
C TYR A 153 -2.85 9.82 10.95
N GLN A 154 -3.77 8.87 10.74
CA GLN A 154 -4.44 8.16 11.83
C GLN A 154 -3.46 7.33 12.66
N LEU A 155 -2.45 6.72 12.04
CA LEU A 155 -1.43 5.95 12.75
C LEU A 155 -0.54 6.83 13.63
N LEU A 156 -0.26 8.06 13.19
CA LEU A 156 0.44 9.06 14.00
C LEU A 156 -0.44 9.50 15.19
N MET A 157 -1.70 9.85 14.93
CA MET A 157 -2.68 10.26 15.95
C MET A 157 -2.95 9.15 16.99
N LEU A 158 -2.86 7.87 16.61
CA LEU A 158 -3.02 6.74 17.52
C LEU A 158 -1.93 6.72 18.60
N GLN A 159 -0.74 7.25 18.31
CA GLN A 159 0.40 7.23 19.22
C GLN A 159 0.43 8.44 20.14
N LYS A 160 0.25 9.63 19.57
CA LYS A 160 0.30 10.93 20.27
C LYS A 160 -0.57 11.93 19.52
N GLU A 161 -1.07 12.94 20.23
CA GLU A 161 -1.66 14.11 19.58
C GLU A 161 -0.63 14.77 18.67
N VAL A 162 -1.00 14.97 17.40
CA VAL A 162 -0.14 15.65 16.42
C VAL A 162 -0.42 17.16 16.52
N PRO A 163 0.54 17.98 16.98
CA PRO A 163 0.30 19.39 17.29
C PRO A 163 0.13 20.24 16.02
N LEU A 164 -1.07 20.72 15.72
CA LEU A 164 -1.32 21.57 14.54
C LEU A 164 -0.55 22.89 14.64
N LEU A 165 0.16 23.27 13.56
CA LEU A 165 0.88 24.54 13.46
C LEU A 165 -0.03 25.65 12.92
N PRO A 166 0.26 26.94 13.23
CA PRO A 166 -0.45 28.06 12.63
C PRO A 166 -0.42 28.01 11.09
N GLY A 167 -1.59 28.05 10.47
CA GLY A 167 -1.75 27.95 9.01
C GLY A 167 -1.92 26.52 8.48
N ASP A 168 -1.98 25.51 9.35
CA ASP A 168 -2.54 24.21 8.98
C ASP A 168 -4.06 24.35 8.79
N GLU A 169 -4.58 23.82 7.69
CA GLU A 169 -6.02 23.62 7.56
C GLU A 169 -6.43 22.60 8.65
N GLU A 170 -7.34 23.00 9.54
CA GLU A 170 -7.94 22.06 10.49
C GLU A 170 -8.57 20.92 9.68
N PRO A 171 -8.30 19.66 10.06
CA PRO A 171 -8.89 18.51 9.38
C PRO A 171 -10.42 18.55 9.50
#